data_AF-A0A9P7XJH5-F1
#
_entry.id   AF-A0A9P7XJH5-F1
#
_cell.length_a   1.000
_cell.length_b   1.000
_cell.length_c   1.000
_cell.angle_alpha   90.00
_cell.angle_beta   90.00
_cell.angle_gamma   90.00
#
_symmetry.space_group_name_H-M   'P 1'
#
loop_
_entity.id
_entity.type
_entity.pdbx_description
1 polymer ?
#
loop_
_entity_poly.entity_id
_entity_poly.type
_entity_poly.pdbx_seq_one_letter_code
_entity_poly.pdbx_strand_id
1 'polypeptide(L)'
;MSALIPTVSLRNTLPFIFSLAAATTITTRAYSTGLRPRGPGPIPLESAKDQAEFEQLVKNAASTPATSHPDAQTPVPDEFQGDTNPTTGEVGGPKREPVRFGDWSFKGRVTDF
;
A
#
# COMPACT_ATOMS: atom_id res chain seq x y z
N MET A 1 -35.57 -84.92 0.75
CA MET A 1 -34.11 -84.79 0.51
C MET A 1 -33.89 -83.59 -0.39
N SER A 2 -32.77 -82.90 -0.17
CA SER A 2 -32.21 -81.76 -0.90
C SER A 2 -32.76 -80.37 -0.54
N ALA A 3 -31.90 -79.65 0.20
CA ALA A 3 -32.02 -78.29 0.65
C ALA A 3 -31.75 -77.28 -0.49
N LEU A 4 -32.48 -76.17 -0.47
CA LEU A 4 -32.22 -74.97 -1.26
C LEU A 4 -31.18 -74.11 -0.51
N ILE A 5 -30.04 -73.88 -1.14
CA ILE A 5 -29.00 -72.94 -0.66
C ILE A 5 -29.19 -71.61 -1.42
N PRO A 6 -29.30 -70.45 -0.73
CA PRO A 6 -29.36 -69.16 -1.41
C PRO A 6 -27.94 -68.64 -1.72
N THR A 7 -27.63 -68.46 -3.00
CA THR A 7 -26.42 -67.74 -3.42
C THR A 7 -26.67 -66.24 -3.40
N VAL A 8 -26.11 -65.58 -2.39
CA VAL A 8 -25.95 -64.12 -2.30
C VAL A 8 -24.85 -63.70 -3.27
N SER A 9 -25.12 -62.75 -4.17
CA SER A 9 -24.07 -62.08 -4.96
C SER A 9 -24.26 -60.57 -4.87
N LEU A 10 -23.30 -59.95 -4.18
CA LEU A 10 -23.22 -58.53 -3.84
C LEU A 10 -23.13 -57.66 -5.10
N ARG A 11 -24.05 -56.69 -5.24
CA ARG A 11 -23.87 -55.57 -6.17
C ARG A 11 -22.83 -54.62 -5.58
N ASN A 12 -21.66 -54.56 -6.21
CA ASN A 12 -20.57 -53.64 -5.85
C ASN A 12 -20.94 -52.21 -6.27
N THR A 13 -21.57 -51.45 -5.37
CA THR A 13 -21.76 -50.01 -5.49
C THR A 13 -20.46 -49.29 -5.14
N LEU A 14 -19.78 -48.72 -6.13
CA LEU A 14 -18.66 -47.81 -5.90
C LEU A 14 -19.17 -46.56 -5.14
N PRO A 15 -18.52 -46.12 -4.06
CA PRO A 15 -18.93 -44.92 -3.36
C PRO A 15 -18.65 -43.68 -4.21
N PHE A 16 -19.69 -42.86 -4.39
CA PHE A 16 -19.64 -41.48 -4.85
C PHE A 16 -18.53 -40.72 -4.09
N ILE A 17 -17.43 -40.40 -4.77
CA ILE A 17 -16.40 -39.53 -4.23
C ILE A 17 -16.94 -38.11 -4.28
N PHE A 18 -17.34 -37.58 -3.13
CA PHE A 18 -17.54 -36.14 -2.95
C PHE A 18 -16.19 -35.44 -3.18
N SER A 19 -16.01 -34.91 -4.38
CA SER A 19 -14.91 -33.98 -4.68
C SER A 19 -15.17 -32.69 -3.92
N LEU A 20 -14.60 -32.57 -2.73
CA LEU A 20 -14.52 -31.33 -1.98
C LEU A 20 -13.74 -30.34 -2.83
N ALA A 21 -14.44 -29.39 -3.47
CA ALA A 21 -13.80 -28.27 -4.12
C ALA A 21 -12.95 -27.55 -3.06
N ALA A 22 -11.63 -27.60 -3.22
CA ALA A 22 -10.71 -26.85 -2.39
C ALA A 22 -11.01 -25.37 -2.60
N ALA A 23 -11.74 -24.77 -1.66
CA ALA A 23 -11.81 -23.32 -1.56
C ALA A 23 -10.38 -22.84 -1.28
N THR A 24 -9.74 -22.26 -2.29
CA THR A 24 -8.50 -21.51 -2.11
C THR A 24 -8.82 -20.34 -1.18
N THR A 25 -8.60 -20.54 0.12
CA THR A 25 -8.63 -19.48 1.12
C THR A 25 -7.55 -18.49 0.71
N ILE A 26 -7.95 -17.39 0.09
CA ILE A 26 -7.07 -16.23 -0.08
C ILE A 26 -6.81 -15.74 1.33
N THR A 27 -5.67 -16.13 1.89
CA THR A 27 -5.18 -15.62 3.16
C THR A 27 -4.92 -14.13 2.97
N THR A 28 -5.90 -13.29 3.28
CA THR A 28 -5.68 -11.86 3.39
C THR A 28 -4.65 -11.68 4.51
N ARG A 29 -3.45 -11.21 4.13
CA ARG A 29 -2.40 -10.86 5.08
C ARG A 29 -2.91 -9.68 5.89
N ALA A 30 -3.50 -9.96 7.05
CA ALA A 30 -3.80 -8.93 8.02
C ALA A 30 -2.48 -8.31 8.46
N TYR A 31 -2.20 -7.08 8.02
CA TYR A 31 -1.14 -6.29 8.62
C TYR A 31 -1.55 -6.05 10.07
N SER A 32 -0.93 -6.79 10.99
CA SER A 32 -1.13 -6.64 12.42
C SER A 32 -0.48 -5.34 12.90
N THR A 33 -1.12 -4.20 12.63
CA THR A 33 -0.86 -2.97 13.37
C THR A 33 -1.60 -3.06 14.71
N GLY A 34 -1.18 -3.98 15.58
CA GLY A 34 -1.98 -4.38 16.74
C GLY A 34 -1.16 -4.56 17.99
N LEU A 35 -0.74 -3.47 18.63
CA LEU A 35 -0.47 -3.41 20.08
C LEU A 35 -0.58 -1.99 20.69
N ARG A 36 -1.03 -0.97 19.94
CA ARG A 36 -1.42 0.32 20.55
C ARG A 36 -2.94 0.35 20.64
N PRO A 37 -3.56 0.54 21.82
CA PRO A 37 -4.97 0.92 21.85
C PRO A 37 -5.09 2.15 20.96
N ARG A 38 -5.94 2.09 19.92
CA ARG A 38 -6.30 3.31 19.21
C ARG A 38 -6.87 4.22 20.29
N GLY A 39 -6.19 5.33 20.55
CA GLY A 39 -6.72 6.36 21.44
C GLY A 39 -8.15 6.70 20.99
N PRO A 40 -9.00 7.22 21.88
CA PRO A 40 -10.31 7.67 21.47
C PRO A 40 -10.16 8.53 20.22
N GLY A 41 -10.93 8.22 19.17
CA GLY A 41 -10.97 9.05 17.98
C GLY A 41 -11.29 10.49 18.38
N PRO A 42 -10.92 11.49 17.55
CA PRO A 42 -11.32 12.87 17.80
C PRO A 42 -12.83 12.91 18.05
N ILE A 43 -13.24 13.68 19.07
CA ILE A 43 -14.65 13.82 19.44
C ILE A 43 -15.38 14.39 18.20
N PRO A 44 -16.45 13.73 17.71
CA PRO A 44 -17.25 14.27 16.62
C PRO A 44 -17.78 15.65 17.00
N LEU A 45 -17.94 16.54 16.02
CA LEU A 45 -18.61 17.82 16.26
C LEU A 45 -20.03 17.59 16.79
N GLU A 46 -20.53 18.53 17.58
CA GLU A 46 -21.78 18.39 18.36
C GLU A 46 -23.01 18.17 17.48
N SER A 47 -23.00 18.67 16.23
CA SER A 47 -24.04 18.38 15.23
C SER A 47 -23.49 17.71 13.96
N ALA A 48 -24.25 16.77 13.41
CA ALA A 48 -23.91 16.10 12.15
C ALA A 48 -23.84 17.07 10.95
N LYS A 49 -24.47 18.24 11.06
CA LYS A 49 -24.41 19.29 10.04
C LYS A 49 -23.04 19.96 10.03
N ASP A 50 -22.51 20.32 11.21
CA ASP A 50 -21.20 20.98 11.34
C ASP A 50 -20.08 20.07 10.82
N GLN A 51 -20.19 18.76 11.09
CA GLN A 51 -19.26 17.76 10.56
C GLN A 51 -19.31 17.68 9.03
N ALA A 52 -20.51 17.66 8.43
CA ALA A 52 -20.67 17.63 6.99
C ALA A 52 -20.15 18.92 6.32
N GLU A 53 -20.38 20.08 6.94
CA GLU A 53 -19.84 21.37 6.48
C GLU A 53 -18.31 21.39 6.53
N PHE A 54 -17.72 20.90 7.63
CA PHE A 54 -16.26 20.79 7.76
C PHE A 54 -15.67 19.88 6.69
N GLU A 55 -16.24 18.70 6.48
CA GLU A 55 -15.79 17.75 5.46
C GLU A 55 -15.92 18.32 4.04
N GLN A 56 -16.97 19.09 3.77
CA GLN A 56 -17.13 19.81 2.50
C GLN A 56 -16.05 20.86 2.32
N LEU A 57 -15.74 21.67 3.36
CA LEU A 57 -14.67 22.67 3.31
C LEU A 57 -13.30 22.04 3.05
N VAL A 58 -12.97 20.95 3.74
CA VAL A 58 -11.72 20.20 3.53
C VAL A 58 -11.65 19.64 2.12
N LYS A 59 -12.74 19.06 1.60
CA LYS A 59 -12.80 18.53 0.24
C LYS A 59 -12.63 19.63 -0.81
N ASN A 60 -13.26 20.79 -0.61
CA ASN A 60 -13.14 21.94 -1.50
C ASN A 60 -11.71 22.50 -1.48
N ALA A 61 -11.10 22.63 -0.30
CA ALA A 61 -9.71 23.05 -0.15
C ALA A 61 -8.73 22.08 -0.84
N ALA A 62 -8.95 20.77 -0.70
CA ALA A 62 -8.13 19.74 -1.36
C ALA A 62 -8.32 19.71 -2.89
N SER A 63 -9.52 20.05 -3.40
CA SER A 63 -9.81 20.07 -4.83
C SER A 63 -9.23 21.30 -5.55
N THR A 64 -8.96 22.38 -4.81
CA THR A 64 -8.36 23.59 -5.36
C THR A 64 -6.87 23.31 -5.55
N PRO A 65 -6.29 23.48 -6.76
CA PRO A 65 -4.85 23.34 -6.93
C PRO A 65 -4.18 24.30 -5.95
N ALA A 66 -3.34 23.77 -5.06
CA ALA A 66 -2.77 24.52 -3.97
C ALA A 66 -2.10 25.80 -4.52
N THR A 67 -2.73 26.95 -4.30
CA THR A 67 -2.11 28.23 -4.57
C THR A 67 -0.88 28.30 -3.68
N SER A 68 0.30 28.19 -4.30
CA SER A 68 1.58 28.38 -3.64
C SER A 68 1.49 29.62 -2.74
N HIS A 69 1.84 29.48 -1.45
CA HIS A 69 1.83 30.61 -0.50
C HIS A 69 2.60 31.79 -1.12
N PRO A 70 2.25 33.06 -0.86
CA PRO A 70 3.00 34.19 -1.41
C PRO A 70 4.51 34.11 -1.12
N ASP A 71 4.88 33.55 0.02
CA ASP A 71 6.29 33.34 0.41
C ASP A 71 6.85 31.96 0.02
N ALA A 72 6.07 31.09 -0.64
CA ALA A 72 6.57 29.80 -1.06
C ALA A 72 7.60 29.96 -2.18
N GLN A 73 8.76 29.31 -1.99
CA GLN A 73 9.84 29.36 -2.96
C GLN A 73 9.45 28.62 -4.24
N THR A 74 9.81 29.19 -5.38
CA THR A 74 9.65 28.54 -6.67
C THR A 74 10.48 27.24 -6.69
N PRO A 75 9.91 26.11 -7.15
CA PRO A 75 10.67 24.89 -7.31
C PRO A 75 11.84 25.12 -8.27
N VAL A 76 12.99 24.55 -7.92
CA VAL A 76 14.20 24.64 -8.75
C VAL A 76 13.98 23.79 -10.01
N PRO A 77 14.34 24.29 -11.21
CA PRO A 77 14.20 23.52 -12.44
C PRO A 77 15.15 22.30 -12.47
N ASP A 78 14.74 21.28 -13.21
CA ASP A 78 15.53 20.08 -13.50
C ASP A 78 16.80 20.43 -14.31
N GLU A 79 17.92 19.72 -14.09
CA GLU A 79 19.19 19.98 -14.81
C GLU A 79 19.25 19.31 -16.18
N PHE A 80 18.52 18.21 -16.38
CA PHE A 80 18.47 17.49 -17.66
C PHE A 80 17.05 17.05 -18.03
N GLN A 81 16.85 16.80 -19.33
CA GLN A 81 15.59 16.31 -19.90
C GLN A 81 15.65 14.80 -20.14
N GLY A 82 14.52 14.12 -19.95
CA GLY A 82 14.40 12.67 -20.11
C GLY A 82 14.68 11.90 -18.82
N ASP A 83 14.77 10.57 -18.97
CA ASP A 83 14.91 9.63 -17.85
C ASP A 83 16.36 9.24 -17.56
N THR A 84 17.29 9.58 -18.46
CA THR A 84 18.70 9.20 -18.37
C THR A 84 19.56 10.44 -18.14
N ASN A 85 20.38 10.41 -17.08
CA ASN A 85 21.35 11.45 -16.81
C ASN A 85 22.49 11.38 -17.86
N PRO A 86 22.77 12.45 -18.63
CA PRO A 86 23.79 12.43 -19.68
C PRO A 86 25.23 12.35 -19.15
N THR A 87 25.46 12.65 -17.87
CA THR A 87 26.80 12.65 -17.25
C THR A 87 27.11 11.33 -16.58
N THR A 88 26.18 10.80 -15.77
CA THR A 88 26.38 9.56 -15.00
C THR A 88 25.80 8.33 -15.68
N GLY A 89 24.91 8.51 -16.67
CA GLY A 89 24.21 7.41 -17.33
C GLY A 89 23.12 6.76 -16.46
N GLU A 90 22.84 7.30 -15.27
CA GLU A 90 21.81 6.79 -14.38
C GLU A 90 20.41 6.97 -14.98
N VAL A 91 19.59 5.92 -14.91
CA VAL A 91 18.21 5.91 -15.42
C VAL A 91 17.22 5.93 -14.25
N GLY A 92 16.28 6.87 -14.28
CA GLY A 92 15.24 6.98 -13.25
C GLY A 92 15.74 7.56 -11.91
N GLY A 93 16.93 8.14 -11.88
CA GLY A 93 17.48 8.85 -10.72
C GLY A 93 16.89 10.27 -10.58
N PRO A 94 17.21 10.97 -9.47
CA PRO A 94 16.92 12.39 -9.35
C PRO A 94 17.47 13.15 -10.55
N LYS A 95 16.68 14.07 -11.12
CA LYS A 95 17.09 14.88 -12.28
C LYS A 95 18.15 15.96 -11.96
N ARG A 96 18.75 15.86 -10.79
CA ARG A 96 19.80 16.73 -10.27
C ARG A 96 20.75 15.90 -9.42
N GLU A 97 22.04 16.12 -9.65
CA GLU A 97 23.09 15.42 -8.91
C GLU A 97 23.03 15.76 -7.41
N PRO A 98 22.85 14.77 -6.51
CA PRO A 98 22.79 15.02 -5.07
C PRO A 98 24.08 15.61 -4.51
N VAL A 99 25.24 15.21 -5.05
CA VAL A 99 26.57 15.59 -4.58
C VAL A 99 27.14 16.80 -5.35
N ARG A 100 26.26 17.63 -5.94
CA ARG A 100 26.67 18.83 -6.70
C ARG A 100 27.56 19.78 -5.89
N PHE A 101 27.31 19.90 -4.58
CA PHE A 101 28.05 20.82 -3.70
C PHE A 101 29.25 20.15 -2.99
N GLY A 102 29.62 18.93 -3.39
CA GLY A 102 30.62 18.13 -2.70
C GLY A 102 30.07 17.46 -1.44
N ASP A 103 30.95 16.80 -0.71
CA ASP A 103 30.68 16.27 0.63
C ASP A 103 30.95 17.35 1.69
N TRP A 104 30.62 17.08 2.96
CA TRP A 104 30.94 18.00 4.07
C TRP A 104 32.41 17.95 4.48
N SER A 105 33.29 17.47 3.60
CA SER A 105 34.72 17.39 3.87
C SER A 105 35.43 18.66 3.39
N PHE A 106 36.33 19.19 4.22
CA PHE A 106 37.26 20.24 3.82
C PHE A 106 38.69 19.73 3.93
N LYS A 107 39.42 19.71 2.81
CA LYS A 107 40.81 19.21 2.74
C LYS A 107 40.99 17.78 3.31
N GLY A 108 40.01 16.90 3.08
CA GLY A 108 40.03 15.51 3.59
C GLY A 108 39.75 15.39 5.09
N ARG A 109 39.21 16.43 5.74
CA ARG A 109 38.76 16.41 7.13
C ARG A 109 37.25 16.58 7.17
N VAL A 110 36.59 15.71 7.92
CA VAL A 110 35.14 15.79 8.20
C VAL A 110 34.95 16.53 9.52
N THR A 111 34.08 17.54 9.54
CA THR A 111 33.66 18.22 10.78
C THR A 111 32.39 17.58 11.29
N ASP A 112 32.43 17.04 12.51
CA ASP A 112 31.25 16.58 13.25
C ASP A 112 30.69 17.74 14.10
N PHE A 113 29.39 17.72 14.43
CA PHE A 113 28.71 18.76 15.21
C PHE A 113 28.83 18.55 16.72
#